data_AF-M2SFK7-F1
#
_entry.id   AF-M2SFK7-F1
#
_cell.length_a   1.000
_cell.length_b   1.000
_cell.length_c   1.000
_cell.angle_alpha   90.00
_cell.angle_beta   90.00
_cell.angle_gamma   90.00
#
_symmetry.space_group_name_H-M   'P 1'
#
loop_
_entity.id
_entity.type
_entity.pdbx_description
1 polymer ?
#
loop_
_entity_poly.entity_id
_entity_poly.type
_entity_poly.pdbx_seq_one_letter_code
_entity_poly.pdbx_strand_id
1 'polypeptide(L)'
;MRYGTNATTIQLTLIAALEATIHNIGTQDSINLHIIGAVRSEFASVLAFKELLHLLLSLTALQLSFVGLNVETQTPSTIQCCTVCTKMGRSISITTWRGPYHAYVDTEFYKTPDLAAAFHSGFSVDEQADWYPTIKYLAHAPHPTLFAAGRYFEIEGEMRVWKSLGAKFMRNAKANKWKGMSPSLSVCGDKSNEVTYKNHWWYIVKQR
;
A
#
# COMPACT_ATOMS: atom_id res chain seq x y z
N MET A 1 -16.58 15.23 8.53
CA MET A 1 -15.52 14.19 8.58
C MET A 1 -15.61 13.40 7.28
N ARG A 2 -14.55 13.31 6.46
CA ARG A 2 -14.56 12.45 5.25
C ARG A 2 -14.12 11.04 5.71
N TYR A 3 -14.91 10.02 5.41
CA TYR A 3 -14.61 8.63 5.72
C TYR A 3 -14.39 7.86 4.41
N GLY A 4 -13.51 6.85 4.43
CA GLY A 4 -13.35 5.94 3.30
C GLY A 4 -14.43 4.88 3.31
N THR A 5 -15.04 4.58 2.16
CA THR A 5 -15.78 3.33 2.04
C THR A 5 -14.79 2.18 2.01
N ASN A 6 -15.24 0.94 2.21
CA ASN A 6 -14.37 -0.23 2.06
C ASN A 6 -13.73 -0.31 0.65
N ALA A 7 -14.31 0.35 -0.35
CA ALA A 7 -13.81 0.43 -1.71
C ALA A 7 -12.68 1.48 -1.89
N THR A 8 -12.65 2.55 -1.09
CA THR A 8 -11.69 3.67 -1.25
C THR A 8 -10.66 3.79 -0.13
N THR A 9 -10.76 2.97 0.92
CA THR A 9 -9.84 3.03 2.07
C THR A 9 -8.37 2.85 1.67
N ILE A 10 -8.06 1.98 0.70
CA ILE A 10 -6.68 1.77 0.22
C ILE A 10 -6.15 3.08 -0.38
N GLN A 11 -6.90 3.68 -1.31
CA GLN A 11 -6.50 4.87 -2.05
C GLN A 11 -6.35 6.09 -1.13
N LEU A 12 -7.28 6.28 -0.20
CA LEU A 12 -7.21 7.38 0.76
C LEU A 12 -6.06 7.19 1.77
N THR A 13 -5.74 5.94 2.14
CA THR A 13 -4.56 5.64 2.96
C THR A 13 -3.27 5.93 2.19
N LEU A 14 -3.21 5.57 0.92
CA LEU A 14 -2.08 5.88 0.03
C LEU A 14 -1.87 7.39 -0.09
N ILE A 15 -2.93 8.17 -0.29
CA ILE A 15 -2.84 9.64 -0.35
C ILE A 15 -2.30 10.19 0.96
N ALA A 16 -2.81 9.74 2.11
CA ALA A 16 -2.31 10.18 3.41
C ALA A 16 -0.84 9.79 3.65
N ALA A 17 -0.40 8.67 3.09
CA ALA A 17 1.00 8.27 3.12
C ALA A 17 1.87 9.14 2.20
N LEU A 18 1.43 9.39 0.97
CA LEU A 18 2.11 10.27 0.01
C LEU A 18 2.26 11.69 0.54
N GLU A 19 1.21 12.27 1.13
CA GLU A 19 1.26 13.57 1.80
C GLU A 19 2.25 13.59 2.97
N ALA A 20 2.47 12.45 3.63
CA ALA A 20 3.41 12.34 4.73
C ALA A 20 4.85 12.10 4.26
N THR A 21 5.07 11.61 3.04
CA THR A 21 6.38 11.18 2.54
C THR A 21 6.98 12.11 1.48
N ILE A 22 6.15 12.79 0.69
CA ILE A 22 6.56 13.60 -0.45
C ILE A 22 6.14 15.05 -0.19
N HIS A 23 7.13 15.93 -0.03
CA HIS A 23 6.88 17.36 0.04
C HIS A 23 6.30 17.84 -1.31
N ASN A 24 5.26 18.67 -1.27
CA ASN A 24 4.56 19.18 -2.46
C ASN A 24 3.96 18.10 -3.35
N ILE A 25 3.39 17.02 -2.78
CA ILE A 25 2.69 16.00 -3.57
C ILE A 25 1.64 16.57 -4.54
N GLY A 26 1.02 17.71 -4.20
CA GLY A 26 0.06 18.39 -5.07
C GLY A 26 0.63 18.97 -6.36
N THR A 27 1.95 19.04 -6.53
CA THR A 27 2.62 19.50 -7.76
C THR A 27 3.25 18.36 -8.56
N GLN A 28 3.20 17.12 -8.07
CA GLN A 28 3.74 15.97 -8.78
C GLN A 28 2.86 15.62 -9.98
N ASP A 29 3.50 15.45 -11.14
CA ASP A 29 2.85 15.08 -12.39
C ASP A 29 2.89 13.58 -12.66
N SER A 30 3.82 12.86 -12.02
CA SER A 30 3.89 11.40 -12.05
C SER A 30 4.15 10.80 -10.67
N ILE A 31 3.53 9.64 -10.42
CA ILE A 31 3.74 8.84 -9.20
C ILE A 31 3.85 7.37 -9.58
N ASN A 32 4.87 6.70 -9.07
CA ASN A 32 5.07 5.25 -9.13
C ASN A 32 4.79 4.61 -7.75
N LEU A 33 3.77 3.76 -7.68
CA LEU A 33 3.38 3.04 -6.46
C LEU A 33 3.60 1.55 -6.61
N HIS A 34 4.20 0.93 -5.59
CA HIS A 34 4.31 -0.52 -5.50
C HIS A 34 3.36 -1.06 -4.43
N ILE A 35 2.47 -1.97 -4.80
CA ILE A 35 1.58 -2.68 -3.86
C ILE A 35 2.19 -4.06 -3.60
N ILE A 36 2.74 -4.23 -2.41
CA ILE A 36 3.48 -5.41 -1.95
C ILE A 36 2.52 -6.41 -1.30
N GLY A 37 2.72 -7.70 -1.58
CA GLY A 37 1.85 -8.76 -1.08
C GLY A 37 0.46 -8.70 -1.70
N ALA A 38 0.34 -8.14 -2.90
CA ALA A 38 -0.96 -7.96 -3.54
C ALA A 38 -1.66 -9.31 -3.76
N VAL A 39 -2.92 -9.39 -3.34
CA VAL A 39 -3.83 -10.51 -3.59
C VAL A 39 -5.10 -9.99 -4.30
N ARG A 40 -6.09 -10.87 -4.53
CA ARG A 40 -7.30 -10.53 -5.30
C ARG A 40 -8.05 -9.31 -4.74
N SER A 41 -7.97 -9.03 -3.44
CA SER A 41 -8.64 -7.88 -2.81
C SER A 41 -8.09 -6.53 -3.26
N GLU A 42 -6.79 -6.41 -3.48
CA GLU A 42 -6.16 -5.17 -3.95
C GLU A 42 -6.54 -4.95 -5.42
N PHE A 43 -6.55 -6.02 -6.22
CA PHE A 43 -7.01 -6.01 -7.62
C PHE A 43 -8.48 -5.60 -7.76
N ALA A 44 -9.35 -6.05 -6.86
CA ALA A 44 -10.76 -5.66 -6.86
C ALA A 44 -10.96 -4.14 -6.71
N SER A 45 -9.96 -3.42 -6.17
CA SER A 45 -9.97 -1.97 -6.01
C SER A 45 -9.25 -1.20 -7.12
N VAL A 46 -8.77 -1.87 -8.18
CA VAL A 46 -7.98 -1.25 -9.27
C VAL A 46 -8.67 -0.03 -9.88
N LEU A 47 -9.98 -0.10 -10.14
CA LEU A 47 -10.72 1.03 -10.71
C LEU A 47 -10.80 2.22 -9.75
N ALA A 48 -10.76 1.99 -8.44
CA ALA A 48 -10.77 3.06 -7.45
C ALA A 48 -9.46 3.84 -7.41
N PHE A 49 -8.35 3.35 -7.98
CA PHE A 49 -7.12 4.14 -8.10
C PHE A 49 -7.27 5.39 -8.99
N LYS A 50 -8.35 5.48 -9.78
CA LYS A 50 -8.73 6.73 -10.47
C LYS A 50 -8.97 7.89 -9.50
N GLU A 51 -9.36 7.61 -8.26
CA GLU A 51 -9.53 8.63 -7.23
C GLU A 51 -8.24 9.40 -6.96
N LEU A 52 -7.05 8.79 -7.14
CA LEU A 52 -5.78 9.50 -6.98
C LEU A 52 -5.64 10.63 -8.01
N LEU A 53 -6.04 10.40 -9.27
CA LEU A 53 -6.03 11.43 -10.31
C LEU A 53 -7.01 12.57 -10.01
N HIS A 54 -8.12 12.27 -9.33
CA HIS A 54 -9.13 13.27 -8.97
C HIS A 54 -8.74 14.07 -7.73
N LEU A 55 -7.98 13.47 -6.81
CA LEU A 55 -7.55 14.10 -5.56
C LEU A 55 -6.21 14.83 -5.70
N LEU A 56 -5.32 14.37 -6.58
CA LEU A 56 -4.04 15.00 -6.91
C LEU A 56 -4.14 15.65 -8.30
N LEU A 57 -4.57 16.91 -8.35
CA LEU A 57 -4.94 17.58 -9.61
C LEU A 57 -3.78 17.79 -10.60
N SER A 58 -2.53 17.82 -10.12
CA SER A 58 -1.36 17.92 -11.00
C SER A 58 -0.95 16.56 -11.58
N LEU A 59 -1.45 15.45 -11.02
CA LEU A 59 -1.07 14.10 -11.42
C LEU A 59 -1.61 13.76 -12.82
N THR A 60 -0.70 13.46 -13.74
CA THR A 60 -1.00 13.04 -15.11
C THR A 60 -0.66 11.59 -15.37
N ALA A 61 0.33 11.02 -14.67
CA ALA A 61 0.75 9.63 -14.87
C ALA A 61 0.86 8.87 -13.55
N LEU A 62 -0.03 7.90 -13.35
CA LEU A 62 0.04 6.97 -12.22
C LEU A 62 0.54 5.60 -12.70
N GLN A 63 1.64 5.12 -12.13
CA GLN A 63 2.16 3.77 -12.36
C GLN A 63 1.91 2.92 -11.12
N LEU A 64 1.29 1.76 -11.32
CA LEU A 64 0.98 0.81 -10.25
C LEU A 64 1.70 -0.51 -10.54
N SER A 65 2.54 -0.97 -9.62
CA SER A 65 3.16 -2.30 -9.70
C SER A 65 2.58 -3.17 -8.59
N PHE A 66 1.78 -4.17 -8.94
CA PHE A 66 1.26 -5.16 -7.99
C PHE A 66 2.21 -6.35 -7.93
N VAL A 67 2.77 -6.59 -6.75
CA VAL A 67 3.80 -7.59 -6.52
C VAL A 67 3.34 -8.55 -5.43
N GLY A 68 3.28 -9.84 -5.72
CA GLY A 68 2.91 -10.84 -4.72
C GLY A 68 2.87 -12.27 -5.26
N LEU A 69 2.88 -13.25 -4.36
CA LEU A 69 2.90 -14.68 -4.70
C LEU A 69 1.63 -15.14 -5.43
N ASN A 70 0.50 -14.48 -5.12
CA ASN A 70 -0.83 -14.81 -5.62
C ASN A 70 -1.30 -13.85 -6.73
N VAL A 71 -0.39 -13.05 -7.28
CA VAL A 71 -0.69 -12.19 -8.42
C VAL A 71 -0.67 -13.02 -9.70
N GLU A 72 -1.70 -12.91 -10.52
CA GLU A 72 -1.67 -13.44 -11.87
C GLU A 72 -0.77 -12.53 -12.72
N THR A 73 0.26 -13.10 -13.34
CA THR A 73 1.11 -12.35 -14.28
C THR A 73 0.26 -11.96 -15.48
N GLN A 74 -0.02 -10.67 -15.60
CA GLN A 74 -0.73 -10.08 -16.71
C GLN A 74 0.22 -9.18 -17.51
N THR A 75 -0.02 -9.12 -18.82
CA THR A 75 0.60 -8.12 -19.67
C THR A 75 0.36 -6.73 -19.09
N PRO A 76 1.36 -5.82 -19.13
CA PRO A 76 1.15 -4.44 -18.74
C PRO A 76 -0.14 -3.89 -19.35
N SER A 77 -0.98 -3.30 -18.52
CA SER A 77 -2.30 -2.84 -18.96
C SER A 77 -2.52 -1.40 -18.53
N THR A 78 -3.29 -0.66 -19.32
CA THR A 78 -3.70 0.71 -19.02
C THR A 78 -5.16 0.71 -18.58
N ILE A 79 -5.47 1.37 -17.47
CA ILE A 79 -6.85 1.55 -17.06
C ILE A 79 -7.46 2.68 -17.90
N GLN A 80 -8.61 2.40 -18.52
CA GLN A 80 -9.42 3.43 -19.17
C GLN A 80 -9.86 4.47 -18.15
N CYS A 81 -9.36 5.70 -18.27
CA CYS A 81 -9.74 6.83 -17.41
C CYS A 81 -11.13 7.37 -17.79
N CYS A 82 -11.72 8.18 -16.91
CA CYS A 82 -12.96 8.88 -17.27
C CYS A 82 -12.69 9.91 -18.38
N THR A 83 -13.74 10.33 -19.09
CA THR A 83 -13.62 11.25 -20.23
C THR A 83 -12.89 12.54 -19.90
N VAL A 84 -13.07 13.08 -18.69
CA VAL A 84 -12.37 14.28 -18.21
C VAL A 84 -10.87 14.01 -18.07
N CYS A 85 -10.48 12.97 -17.33
CA CYS A 85 -9.08 12.60 -17.16
C CYS A 85 -8.39 12.27 -18.49
N THR A 86 -9.06 11.55 -19.39
CA THR A 86 -8.53 11.24 -20.72
C THR A 86 -8.31 12.50 -21.55
N LYS A 87 -9.25 13.46 -21.55
CA LYS A 87 -9.09 14.76 -22.24
C LYS A 87 -7.94 15.59 -21.67
N MET A 88 -7.64 15.43 -20.39
CA MET A 88 -6.51 16.06 -19.71
C MET A 88 -5.19 15.29 -19.90
N GLY A 89 -5.16 14.25 -20.75
CA GLY A 89 -3.96 13.45 -20.99
C GLY A 89 -3.54 12.57 -19.80
N ARG A 90 -4.42 12.36 -18.82
CA ARG A 90 -4.10 11.58 -17.61
C ARG A 90 -4.25 10.09 -17.87
N SER A 91 -3.36 9.30 -17.28
CA SER A 91 -3.32 7.85 -17.47
C SER A 91 -2.96 7.10 -16.20
N ILE A 92 -3.41 5.83 -16.15
CA ILE A 92 -3.00 4.87 -15.13
C ILE A 92 -2.48 3.63 -15.85
N SER A 93 -1.25 3.24 -15.53
CA SER A 93 -0.62 2.02 -16.01
C SER A 93 -0.46 1.02 -14.86
N ILE A 94 -0.68 -0.24 -15.17
CA ILE A 94 -0.56 -1.35 -14.24
C ILE A 94 0.49 -2.31 -14.78
N THR A 95 1.40 -2.69 -13.90
CA THR A 95 2.26 -3.86 -14.06
C THR A 95 1.99 -4.83 -12.93
N THR A 96 2.21 -6.11 -13.23
CA THR A 96 2.03 -7.18 -12.25
C THR A 96 3.26 -8.04 -12.27
N TRP A 97 3.69 -8.49 -11.10
CA TRP A 97 4.80 -9.42 -10.99
C TRP A 97 4.48 -10.48 -9.94
N ARG A 98 4.58 -11.74 -10.36
CA ARG A 98 4.30 -12.89 -9.51
C ARG A 98 5.57 -13.34 -8.82
N GLY A 99 5.57 -13.24 -7.50
CA GLY A 99 6.67 -13.67 -6.64
C GLY A 99 6.81 -12.82 -5.38
N PRO A 100 7.86 -13.05 -4.57
CA PRO A 100 8.13 -12.25 -3.40
C PRO A 100 8.89 -10.95 -3.75
N TYR A 101 8.56 -9.85 -3.07
CA TYR A 101 9.04 -8.52 -3.46
C TYR A 101 10.56 -8.38 -3.49
N HIS A 102 11.31 -9.00 -2.57
CA HIS A 102 12.77 -8.96 -2.60
C HIS A 102 13.36 -9.50 -3.92
N ALA A 103 12.75 -10.51 -4.54
CA ALA A 103 13.19 -11.02 -5.84
C ALA A 103 12.71 -10.13 -7.01
N TYR A 104 11.63 -9.37 -6.85
CA TYR A 104 11.21 -8.37 -7.84
C TYR A 104 12.25 -7.25 -7.97
N VAL A 105 12.85 -6.83 -6.85
CA VAL A 105 13.86 -5.75 -6.82
C VAL A 105 15.05 -6.06 -7.72
N ASP A 106 15.44 -7.33 -7.84
CA ASP A 106 16.58 -7.77 -8.64
C ASP A 106 16.26 -7.90 -10.15
N THR A 107 15.03 -7.58 -10.57
CA THR A 107 14.61 -7.66 -11.97
C THR A 107 14.85 -6.36 -12.73
N GLU A 108 15.02 -6.45 -14.05
CA GLU A 108 15.08 -5.27 -14.94
C GLU A 108 13.77 -4.45 -14.96
N PHE A 109 12.67 -5.03 -14.50
CA PHE A 109 11.37 -4.38 -14.42
C PHE A 109 11.21 -3.53 -13.15
N TYR A 110 12.14 -3.65 -12.19
CA TYR A 110 12.09 -2.86 -10.98
C TYR A 110 12.43 -1.40 -11.26
N LYS A 111 11.50 -0.52 -10.91
CA LYS A 111 11.73 0.92 -10.79
C LYS A 111 11.52 1.31 -9.35
N THR A 112 12.39 2.13 -8.79
CA THR A 112 12.21 2.59 -7.41
C THR A 112 10.85 3.31 -7.29
N PRO A 113 9.96 2.90 -6.38
CA PRO A 113 8.68 3.57 -6.19
C PRO A 113 8.83 4.85 -5.37
N ASP A 114 7.94 5.81 -5.62
CA ASP A 114 7.79 6.99 -4.75
C ASP A 114 7.21 6.59 -3.37
N LEU A 115 6.39 5.54 -3.38
CA LEU A 115 5.84 4.89 -2.18
C LEU A 115 5.56 3.41 -2.47
N ALA A 116 6.10 2.53 -1.64
CA ALA A 116 5.63 1.16 -1.55
C ALA A 116 4.55 1.03 -0.47
N ALA A 117 3.65 0.05 -0.60
CA ALA A 117 2.60 -0.18 0.38
C ALA A 117 2.29 -1.67 0.52
N ALA A 118 2.26 -2.16 1.75
CA ALA A 118 1.78 -3.49 2.10
C ALA A 118 0.50 -3.36 2.95
N PHE A 119 -0.60 -3.93 2.46
CA PHE A 119 -1.87 -3.93 3.17
C PHE A 119 -2.12 -5.31 3.74
N HIS A 120 -2.42 -5.38 5.04
CA HIS A 120 -2.73 -6.61 5.74
C HIS A 120 -1.65 -7.70 5.55
N SER A 121 -0.37 -7.31 5.64
CA SER A 121 0.77 -8.19 5.39
C SER A 121 0.87 -9.39 6.33
N GLY A 122 0.39 -9.25 7.58
CA GLY A 122 0.42 -10.34 8.56
C GLY A 122 1.84 -10.85 8.88
N PHE A 123 2.90 -10.14 8.48
CA PHE A 123 4.26 -10.69 8.47
C PHE A 123 4.84 -10.93 9.87
N SER A 124 4.23 -10.37 10.91
CA SER A 124 4.64 -10.60 12.30
C SER A 124 3.89 -11.74 12.99
N VAL A 125 2.86 -12.31 12.33
CA VAL A 125 1.94 -13.29 12.93
C VAL A 125 1.87 -14.56 12.09
N ASP A 126 1.51 -14.45 10.81
CA ASP A 126 1.07 -15.59 10.00
C ASP A 126 2.16 -16.05 9.01
N GLU A 127 2.94 -15.12 8.45
CA GLU A 127 3.82 -15.40 7.31
C GLU A 127 5.29 -14.95 7.53
N GLN A 128 5.75 -15.00 8.78
CA GLN A 128 7.04 -14.40 9.17
C GLN A 128 8.23 -14.91 8.35
N ALA A 129 8.30 -16.21 8.06
CA ALA A 129 9.43 -16.80 7.33
C ALA A 129 9.50 -16.32 5.88
N ASP A 130 8.37 -16.32 5.17
CA ASP A 130 8.30 -15.97 3.74
C ASP A 130 8.51 -14.47 3.51
N TRP A 131 8.05 -13.64 4.45
CA TRP A 131 8.25 -12.19 4.39
C TRP A 131 9.62 -11.74 4.82
N TYR A 132 10.35 -12.51 5.65
CA TYR A 132 11.58 -12.03 6.26
C TYR A 132 12.61 -11.45 5.27
N PRO A 133 12.89 -12.05 4.10
CA PRO A 133 13.82 -11.45 3.13
C PRO A 133 13.30 -10.12 2.54
N THR A 134 11.98 -10.03 2.30
CA THR A 134 11.32 -8.77 1.88
C THR A 134 11.43 -7.71 2.97
N ILE A 135 11.16 -8.06 4.23
CA ILE A 135 11.23 -7.13 5.36
C ILE A 135 12.68 -6.65 5.57
N LYS A 136 13.67 -7.55 5.43
CA LYS A 136 15.09 -7.19 5.50
C LYS A 136 15.49 -6.20 4.41
N TYR A 137 15.01 -6.39 3.18
CA TYR A 137 15.19 -5.40 2.11
C TYR A 137 14.53 -4.06 2.48
N LEU A 138 13.24 -4.08 2.85
CA LEU A 138 12.46 -2.88 3.12
C LEU A 138 12.98 -2.05 4.31
N ALA A 139 13.64 -2.68 5.28
CA ALA A 139 14.30 -2.00 6.39
C ALA A 139 15.40 -1.01 5.93
N HIS A 140 15.97 -1.28 4.74
CA HIS A 140 17.05 -0.51 4.12
C HIS A 140 16.69 0.03 2.72
N ALA A 141 15.40 0.03 2.37
CA ALA A 141 14.98 0.49 1.06
C ALA A 141 15.16 2.02 0.91
N PRO A 142 15.52 2.50 -0.29
CA PRO A 142 15.69 3.93 -0.56
C PRO A 142 14.35 4.70 -0.58
N HIS A 143 13.23 3.97 -0.63
CA HIS A 143 11.88 4.51 -0.72
C HIS A 143 11.10 4.31 0.59
N PRO A 144 10.13 5.18 0.91
CA PRO A 144 9.22 4.94 2.01
C PRO A 144 8.32 3.73 1.73
N THR A 145 7.95 3.02 2.79
CA THR A 145 6.99 1.92 2.72
C THR A 145 5.89 2.08 3.76
N LEU A 146 4.66 2.18 3.26
CA LEU A 146 3.42 2.16 4.04
C LEU A 146 3.09 0.73 4.45
N PHE A 147 2.68 0.57 5.70
CA PHE A 147 2.03 -0.65 6.18
C PHE A 147 0.69 -0.30 6.79
N ALA A 148 -0.32 -1.13 6.55
CA ALA A 148 -1.64 -1.00 7.15
C ALA A 148 -2.19 -2.35 7.59
N ALA A 149 -2.89 -2.38 8.73
CA ALA A 149 -3.46 -3.60 9.29
C ALA A 149 -4.84 -3.34 9.90
N GLY A 150 -5.57 -4.43 10.19
CA GLY A 150 -6.90 -4.35 10.80
C GLY A 150 -6.83 -4.25 12.32
N ARG A 151 -5.83 -4.90 12.92
CA ARG A 151 -5.71 -5.08 14.37
C ARG A 151 -4.43 -4.42 14.88
N TYR A 152 -4.50 -3.90 16.11
CA TYR A 152 -3.38 -3.16 16.70
C TYR A 152 -2.20 -4.09 17.02
N PHE A 153 -2.47 -5.30 17.52
CA PHE A 153 -1.43 -6.26 17.91
C PHE A 153 -0.55 -6.68 16.71
N GLU A 154 -1.13 -6.78 15.51
CA GLU A 154 -0.41 -7.08 14.26
C GLU A 154 0.71 -6.04 14.07
N ILE A 155 0.35 -4.76 14.12
CA ILE A 155 1.29 -3.65 13.96
C ILE A 155 2.28 -3.58 15.12
N GLU A 156 1.88 -3.88 16.36
CA GLU A 156 2.85 -3.94 17.46
C GLU A 156 3.92 -5.03 17.24
N GLY A 157 3.51 -6.20 16.76
CA GLY A 157 4.44 -7.26 16.35
C GLY A 157 5.37 -6.80 15.24
N GLU A 158 4.82 -6.20 14.19
CA GLU A 158 5.59 -5.69 13.06
C GLU A 158 6.59 -4.59 13.49
N MET A 159 6.17 -3.66 14.35
CA MET A 159 7.04 -2.60 14.89
C MET A 159 8.21 -3.16 15.70
N ARG A 160 8.04 -4.28 16.42
CA ARG A 160 9.16 -4.94 17.11
C ARG A 160 10.19 -5.50 16.13
N VAL A 161 9.73 -6.10 15.02
CA VAL A 161 10.60 -6.59 13.94
C VAL A 161 11.37 -5.43 13.29
N TRP A 162 10.71 -4.31 13.00
CA TRP A 162 11.40 -3.14 12.44
C TRP A 162 12.48 -2.58 13.38
N LYS A 163 12.18 -2.52 14.69
CA LYS A 163 13.16 -2.07 15.68
C LYS A 163 14.37 -3.00 15.77
N SER A 164 14.18 -4.32 15.72
CA SER A 164 15.29 -5.28 15.76
C SER A 164 16.16 -5.21 14.49
N LEU A 165 15.60 -4.81 13.36
CA LEU A 165 16.32 -4.55 12.11
C LEU A 165 16.93 -3.13 12.03
N GLY A 166 16.79 -2.30 13.08
CA GLY A 166 17.30 -0.94 13.10
C GLY A 166 16.60 0.04 12.14
N ALA A 167 15.40 -0.33 11.64
CA ALA A 167 14.63 0.52 10.75
C ALA A 167 14.08 1.75 11.48
N LYS A 168 13.93 2.86 10.74
CA LYS A 168 13.37 4.10 11.26
C LYS A 168 11.94 4.28 10.78
N PHE A 169 11.12 4.85 11.67
CA PHE A 169 9.75 5.21 11.37
C PHE A 169 9.69 6.67 10.96
N MET A 170 9.23 6.92 9.74
CA MET A 170 8.82 8.27 9.34
C MET A 170 7.50 8.65 10.03
N ARG A 171 6.64 7.64 10.22
CA ARG A 171 5.40 7.76 10.98
C ARG A 171 5.23 6.52 11.85
N ASN A 172 5.13 6.71 13.16
CA ASN A 172 4.77 5.65 14.11
C ASN A 172 3.33 5.18 13.89
N ALA A 173 3.03 3.97 14.39
CA ALA A 173 1.71 3.40 14.35
C ALA A 173 0.66 4.33 14.95
N LYS A 174 -0.43 4.52 14.21
CA LYS A 174 -1.60 5.28 14.68
C LYS A 174 -2.87 4.80 13.99
N ALA A 175 -4.00 5.18 14.55
CA ALA A 175 -5.29 4.97 13.91
C ALA A 175 -5.35 5.70 12.56
N ASN A 176 -5.81 4.99 11.54
CA ASN A 176 -6.03 5.51 10.22
C ASN A 176 -7.40 6.20 10.15
N LYS A 177 -7.39 7.50 9.85
CA LYS A 177 -8.61 8.28 9.63
C LYS A 177 -9.42 7.75 8.44
N TRP A 178 -8.75 7.09 7.50
CA TRP A 178 -9.32 6.55 6.26
C TRP A 178 -9.61 5.05 6.32
N LYS A 179 -9.68 4.48 7.53
CA LYS A 179 -10.10 3.08 7.72
C LYS A 179 -11.47 2.83 7.09
N GLY A 180 -11.71 1.59 6.70
CA GLY A 180 -13.01 1.15 6.22
C GLY A 180 -14.12 1.42 7.24
N MET A 181 -15.32 1.75 6.75
CA MET A 181 -16.47 2.03 7.62
C MET A 181 -17.26 0.79 8.01
N SER A 182 -17.18 -0.30 7.25
CA SER A 182 -17.97 -1.49 7.57
C SER A 182 -17.23 -2.32 8.61
N PRO A 183 -17.81 -2.50 9.81
CA PRO A 183 -17.23 -3.40 10.80
C PRO A 183 -17.23 -4.83 10.26
N SER A 184 -16.20 -5.59 10.59
CA SER A 184 -16.10 -7.02 10.32
C SER A 184 -15.86 -7.75 11.63
N LEU A 185 -16.69 -8.76 11.92
CA LEU A 185 -16.49 -9.64 13.06
C LEU A 185 -15.37 -10.61 12.75
N SER A 186 -14.31 -10.59 13.56
CA SER A 186 -13.29 -11.62 13.48
C SER A 186 -13.81 -12.88 14.15
N VAL A 187 -14.01 -13.93 13.37
CA VAL A 187 -14.40 -15.26 13.88
C VAL A 187 -13.28 -15.86 14.75
N CYS A 188 -12.03 -15.50 14.46
CA CYS A 188 -10.83 -15.84 15.22
C CYS A 188 -10.07 -14.55 15.63
N GLY A 189 -10.67 -13.74 16.52
CA GLY A 189 -9.99 -12.62 17.18
C GLY A 189 -9.42 -13.03 18.53
N ASP A 190 -8.52 -12.23 19.09
CA ASP A 190 -8.00 -12.43 20.46
C ASP A 190 -9.12 -12.28 21.51
N LYS A 191 -10.22 -11.62 21.12
CA LYS A 191 -11.43 -11.45 21.92
C LYS A 191 -12.64 -11.98 21.16
N SER A 192 -13.52 -12.67 21.88
CA SER A 192 -14.84 -13.01 21.38
C SER A 192 -15.57 -11.74 20.92
N ASN A 193 -16.14 -11.76 19.72
CA ASN A 193 -16.85 -10.65 19.09
C ASN A 193 -15.99 -9.41 18.82
N GLU A 194 -14.68 -9.57 18.57
CA GLU A 194 -13.83 -8.46 18.17
C GLU A 194 -14.30 -7.87 16.83
N VAL A 195 -14.63 -6.57 16.87
CA VAL A 195 -15.00 -5.78 15.70
C VAL A 195 -13.74 -5.14 15.12
N THR A 196 -13.46 -5.47 13.87
CA THR A 196 -12.31 -4.97 13.12
C THR A 196 -12.75 -4.10 11.94
N TYR A 197 -11.87 -3.23 11.48
CA TYR A 197 -12.09 -2.37 10.32
C TYR A 197 -10.92 -2.53 9.36
N LYS A 198 -11.20 -2.49 8.05
CA LYS A 198 -10.16 -2.56 7.02
C LYS A 198 -9.20 -1.38 7.16
N ASN A 199 -7.89 -1.62 7.06
CA ASN A 199 -6.83 -0.60 7.20
C ASN A 199 -6.99 0.29 8.45
N HIS A 200 -7.41 -0.26 9.60
CA HIS A 200 -7.65 0.51 10.82
C HIS A 200 -6.39 1.19 11.35
N TRP A 201 -5.26 0.51 11.27
CA TRP A 201 -3.99 1.01 11.78
C TRP A 201 -2.98 1.12 10.64
N TRP A 202 -2.04 2.05 10.75
CA TRP A 202 -1.00 2.24 9.75
C TRP A 202 0.25 2.90 10.31
N TYR A 203 1.37 2.69 9.64
CA TYR A 203 2.66 3.33 9.90
C TYR A 203 3.48 3.43 8.61
N ILE A 204 4.60 4.17 8.65
CA ILE A 204 5.52 4.32 7.52
C ILE A 204 6.94 4.12 7.99
N VAL A 205 7.67 3.23 7.32
CA VAL A 205 9.12 3.02 7.49
C VAL A 205 9.88 3.66 6.33
N LYS A 206 11.04 4.26 6.62
CA LYS A 206 11.99 4.75 5.62
C LYS A 206 13.37 4.91 6.26
N GLN A 207 14.43 4.54 5.54
CA GLN A 207 15.80 4.87 5.95
C GLN A 207 16.04 6.39 5.82
N ARG A 208 16.84 6.95 6.74
CA ARG A 208 17.24 8.37 6.69
C ARG A 208 18.22 8.62 5.57
#